data_AF-A0A6P0UVE0-F1
#
_entry.id   AF-A0A6P0UVE0-F1
#
_cell.length_a   1.000
_cell.length_b   1.000
_cell.length_c   1.000
_cell.angle_alpha   90.00
_cell.angle_beta   90.00
_cell.angle_gamma   90.00
#
_symmetry.space_group_name_H-M   'P 1'
#
loop_
_entity.id
_entity.type
_entity.pdbx_description
1 polymer ?
#
loop_
_entity_poly.entity_id
_entity_poly.type
_entity_poly.pdbx_seq_one_letter_code
_entity_poly.pdbx_strand_id
1 'polypeptide(L)' 'MSMLEFTAEVRDGKIEIPEEYREFLQDIQTVKITVTKTSKTAARGMIARLIKHPIKVKSFIPLTREEAHERGY' A
#
# COMPACT_ATOMS: atom_id res chain seq x y z
N MET A 1 -6.71 26.40 -0.57
CA MET A 1 -7.20 25.26 -1.39
C MET A 1 -6.99 24.00 -0.56
N SER A 2 -8.06 23.35 -0.14
CA SER A 2 -7.99 22.11 0.66
C SER A 2 -8.18 20.93 -0.28
N MET A 3 -7.19 20.04 -0.34
CA MET A 3 -7.22 18.84 -1.17
C MET A 3 -7.27 17.63 -0.24
N LEU A 4 -8.31 16.83 -0.34
CA LEU A 4 -8.48 15.59 0.39
C LEU A 4 -8.20 14.43 -0.57
N GLU A 5 -7.16 13.65 -0.30
CA GLU A 5 -6.84 12.43 -1.04
C GLU A 5 -7.14 11.23 -0.16
N PHE A 6 -8.04 10.36 -0.63
CA PHE A 6 -8.40 9.14 0.07
C PHE A 6 -8.48 7.96 -0.90
N THR A 7 -8.35 6.76 -0.36
CA THR A 7 -8.54 5.52 -1.11
C THR A 7 -9.94 4.99 -0.86
N ALA A 8 -10.64 4.62 -1.92
CA ALA A 8 -11.98 4.08 -1.89
C ALA A 8 -12.02 2.73 -2.60
N GLU A 9 -12.85 1.82 -2.09
CA GLU A 9 -13.13 0.57 -2.79
C GLU A 9 -14.01 0.84 -4.01
N VAL A 10 -13.77 0.10 -5.09
CA VAL A 10 -14.62 0.11 -6.27
C VAL A 10 -15.39 -1.21 -6.31
N ARG A 11 -16.71 -1.15 -6.12
CA ARG A 11 -17.61 -2.31 -6.23
C ARG A 11 -18.58 -2.09 -7.38
N ASP A 12 -18.65 -3.06 -8.30
CA ASP A 12 -19.52 -3.02 -9.50
C ASP A 12 -19.40 -1.72 -10.32
N GLY A 13 -18.17 -1.18 -10.44
CA GLY A 13 -17.91 0.06 -11.17
C GLY A 13 -18.32 1.34 -10.44
N LYS A 14 -18.78 1.24 -9.19
CA LYS A 14 -19.10 2.37 -8.31
C LYS A 14 -17.99 2.56 -7.29
N ILE A 15 -17.50 3.80 -7.16
CA ILE A 15 -16.58 4.17 -6.09
C ILE A 15 -17.40 4.33 -4.82
N GLU A 16 -17.17 3.49 -3.82
CA GLU A 16 -17.83 3.59 -2.53
C GLU A 16 -17.08 4.57 -1.64
N ILE A 17 -17.73 5.71 -1.35
CA ILE A 17 -17.19 6.72 -0.44
C ILE A 17 -17.21 6.15 0.99
N PRO A 18 -16.05 6.01 1.66
CA PRO A 18 -15.99 5.63 3.07
C PRO A 18 -16.76 6.61 3.96
N GLU A 19 -17.38 6.10 5.04
CA GLU A 19 -18.24 6.92 5.90
C GLU A 19 -17.53 8.12 6.50
N GLU A 20 -16.24 7.97 6.85
CA GLU A 20 -15.39 9.02 7.39
C GLU A 20 -15.27 10.26 6.49
N TYR A 21 -15.50 10.13 5.19
CA TYR A 21 -15.43 11.23 4.22
C TYR A 21 -16.80 11.73 3.75
N ARG A 22 -17.90 11.07 4.14
CA ARG A 22 -19.24 11.46 3.67
C ARG A 22 -19.64 12.85 4.16
N GLU A 23 -19.37 13.16 5.43
CA GLU A 23 -19.64 14.50 5.99
C GLU A 23 -18.83 15.58 5.28
N PHE A 24 -17.56 15.31 4.98
CA PHE A 24 -16.70 16.24 4.24
C PHE A 24 -17.20 16.52 2.82
N LEU A 25 -17.91 15.57 2.21
CA LEU A 25 -18.43 15.66 0.85
C LEU A 25 -19.85 16.25 0.76
N GLN A 26 -20.56 16.43 1.87
CA GLN A 26 -21.94 16.96 1.86
C GLN A 26 -22.04 18.35 1.24
N ASP A 27 -21.05 19.21 1.47
CA ASP A 27 -21.03 20.59 0.98
C ASP A 27 -20.30 20.76 -0.37
N ILE A 28 -19.89 19.67 -1.02
CA ILE A 28 -19.08 19.69 -2.24
C ILE A 28 -19.89 19.23 -3.45
N GLN A 29 -20.17 20.15 -4.39
CA GLN A 29 -20.93 19.84 -5.61
C GLN A 29 -20.09 19.17 -6.71
N THR A 30 -18.78 19.37 -6.74
CA THR A 30 -17.92 18.86 -7.83
C THR A 30 -16.57 18.44 -7.30
N VAL A 31 -16.14 17.24 -7.68
CA VAL A 31 -14.84 16.66 -7.31
C VAL A 31 -14.06 16.26 -8.56
N LYS A 32 -12.73 16.40 -8.51
CA LYS A 32 -11.82 15.88 -9.53
C LYS A 32 -11.36 14.49 -9.11
N ILE A 33 -11.64 13.47 -9.92
CA ILE A 33 -11.29 12.07 -9.62
C ILE A 33 -10.10 11.66 -10.50
N THR A 34 -9.05 11.13 -9.88
CA THR A 34 -7.93 10.50 -10.57
C THR A 34 -7.99 8.99 -10.33
N VAL A 35 -8.24 8.21 -11.38
CA VAL A 35 -8.30 6.75 -11.28
C VAL A 35 -6.98 6.15 -11.73
N THR A 36 -6.24 5.58 -10.78
CA THR A 36 -4.99 4.84 -11.06
C THR A 36 -5.23 3.36 -10.83
N LYS A 37 -5.13 2.57 -11.90
CA LYS A 37 -5.21 1.11 -11.79
C LYS A 37 -3.89 0.59 -11.22
N THR A 38 -3.88 0.23 -9.94
CA THR A 38 -2.79 -0.56 -9.36
C THR A 38 -2.90 -1.98 -9.91
N SER A 39 -2.30 -2.23 -11.07
CA SER A 39 -1.96 -3.60 -11.41
C SER A 39 -1.04 -4.06 -10.30
N LYS A 40 -1.45 -5.07 -9.51
CA LYS A 40 -0.48 -5.85 -8.73
C LYS A 40 0.50 -6.38 -9.77
N THR A 41 1.61 -5.69 -9.95
CA THR A 41 2.70 -6.19 -10.78
C THR A 41 3.04 -7.50 -10.11
N ALA A 42 2.75 -8.62 -10.78
CA ALA A 42 3.09 -9.92 -10.25
C ALA A 42 4.54 -9.80 -9.77
N ALA A 43 4.80 -10.18 -8.52
CA ALA A 43 6.14 -10.09 -7.97
C ALA A 43 7.06 -10.90 -8.91
N ARG A 44 7.79 -10.17 -9.75
CA ARG A 44 8.58 -10.69 -10.88
C ARG A 44 10.03 -10.36 -10.60
N GLY A 45 10.92 -11.21 -11.12
CA GLY A 45 12.36 -11.05 -10.94
C GLY A 45 12.91 -11.71 -9.68
N MET A 46 14.20 -11.50 -9.45
CA MET A 46 14.99 -12.27 -8.50
C MET A 46 14.55 -12.05 -7.04
N ILE A 47 14.23 -10.81 -6.66
CA ILE A 47 13.77 -10.49 -5.30
C ILE A 47 12.49 -11.25 -4.95
N ALA A 48 11.51 -11.25 -5.85
CA ALA A 48 10.26 -11.99 -5.65
C ALA A 48 10.47 -13.50 -5.48
N ARG A 49 11.42 -14.07 -6.24
CA ARG A 49 11.80 -15.48 -6.13
C ARG A 49 12.49 -15.77 -4.79
N LEU A 50 13.39 -14.91 -4.35
CA LEU A 50 14.13 -15.07 -3.09
C LEU A 50 13.23 -14.92 -1.85
N ILE A 51 12.19 -14.09 -1.91
CA ILE A 51 11.17 -13.99 -0.85
C ILE A 51 10.43 -15.33 -0.68
N LYS A 52 10.07 -16.00 -1.79
CA LYS A 52 9.38 -17.30 -1.76
C LYS A 52 10.33 -18.48 -1.50
N HIS A 53 11.56 -18.38 -1.98
CA HIS A 53 12.59 -19.41 -1.90
C HIS A 53 13.89 -18.79 -1.39
N PRO A 54 13.98 -18.53 -0.08
CA PRO A 54 15.18 -17.93 0.50
C PRO A 54 16.37 -18.87 0.34
N ILE A 55 17.53 -18.29 0.03
CA ILE A 55 18.78 -19.03 -0.02
C ILE A 55 19.19 -19.34 1.42
N LYS A 56 19.35 -20.62 1.74
CA LYS A 56 19.81 -21.07 3.05
C LYS A 56 21.34 -21.04 3.07
N VAL A 57 21.92 -20.12 3.83
CA VAL A 57 23.36 -20.07 4.08
C VAL A 57 23.61 -20.60 5.48
N LYS A 58 24.45 -21.62 5.63
CA LYS A 58 24.67 -22.30 6.92
C LYS A 58 25.21 -21.36 8.01
N SER A 59 25.95 -20.34 7.62
CA SER A 59 26.53 -19.34 8.53
C SER A 59 25.63 -18.12 8.73
N PHE A 60 24.41 -18.11 8.19
CA PHE A 60 23.49 -17.00 8.38
C PHE A 60 22.81 -17.08 9.74
N ILE A 61 23.15 -16.12 10.60
CA ILE A 61 22.50 -15.93 11.89
C ILE A 61 21.66 -14.65 11.74
N PRO A 62 20.32 -14.74 11.69
CA PRO A 62 19.48 -13.57 11.61
C PRO A 62 19.64 -12.73 12.89
N LEU A 63 19.74 -11.41 12.71
CA LEU A 63 19.75 -10.48 13.83
C LEU A 63 18.42 -10.54 14.57
N THR A 64 18.46 -10.28 15.88
CA THR A 64 17.26 -10.00 16.64
C THR A 64 16.67 -8.65 16.21
N ARG A 65 15.42 -8.40 16.62
CA ARG A 65 14.73 -7.15 16.30
C ARG A 65 15.46 -5.95 16.91
N GLU A 66 15.98 -6.13 18.12
CA GLU A 66 16.72 -5.13 18.87
C GLU A 66 18.04 -4.80 18.15
N GLU A 67 18.81 -5.81 17.77
CA GLU A 67 20.08 -5.66 17.03
C GLU A 67 19.90 -5.01 15.65
N ALA A 68 18.80 -5.31 14.96
CA ALA A 68 18.50 -4.70 13.66
C ALA A 68 18.12 -3.21 13.80
N HIS A 69 17.37 -2.86 14.85
CA HIS A 69 16.95 -1.49 15.11
C HIS A 69 18.14 -0.59 15.49
N GLU A 70 19.07 -1.07 16.30
CA GLU A 70 20.29 -0.33 16.68
C GLU A 70 21.22 -0.01 15.49
N ARG A 71 21.14 -0.77 14.40
CA ARG A 71 21.93 -0.54 13.17
C ARG A 71 21.23 0.33 12.13
N GLY A 72 19.94 0.58 12.31
CA GLY A 72 19.11 1.36 11.38
C GLY A 72 19.00 2.84 11.74
N TYR A 73 19.59 3.26 12.87
CA TYR A 73 19.64 4.62 13.37
C TYR A 73 21.08 5.13 13.43
#